data_AF-A0A238VSD2-F1
#
_entry.id   AF-A0A238VSD2-F1
#
_cell.length_a   1.000
_cell.length_b   1.000
_cell.length_c   1.000
_cell.angle_alpha   90.00
_cell.angle_beta   90.00
_cell.angle_gamma   90.00
#
_symmetry.space_group_name_H-M   'P 1'
#
loop_
_entity.id
_entity.type
_entity.pdbx_description
1 polymer ?
#
loop_
_entity_poly.entity_id
_entity_poly.type
_entity_poly.pdbx_seq_one_letter_code
_entity_poly.pdbx_strand_id
1 'polypeptide(L)'
;MADTVNGLKTVDEFAGIESEAERSTAVFQEVMKVIESPRCLNCHPRGDTPLQGDDMHPHMPPVQHGGADFGAPGLYCTTWHSAENVAFLTGKGNISGHSPWQLAPGRDGMSRHDRA
;
A
#
# COMPACT_ATOMS: atom_id res chain seq x y z
N MET A 1 10.99 -14.50 24.55
CA MET A 1 10.02 -13.44 24.18
C MET A 1 9.94 -13.48 22.67
N ALA A 2 8.75 -13.42 22.08
CA ALA A 2 8.62 -13.51 20.63
C ALA A 2 9.43 -12.41 19.95
N ASP A 3 10.31 -12.76 19.02
CA ASP A 3 11.10 -11.78 18.28
C ASP A 3 10.20 -11.07 17.25
N THR A 4 10.18 -9.74 17.31
CA THR A 4 9.39 -8.92 16.41
C THR A 4 10.22 -7.81 15.78
N VAL A 5 9.91 -7.50 14.52
CA VAL A 5 10.48 -6.38 13.77
C VAL A 5 9.32 -5.50 13.29
N ASN A 6 9.29 -4.24 13.71
CA ASN A 6 8.19 -3.31 13.44
C ASN A 6 6.80 -3.86 13.85
N GLY A 7 6.74 -4.67 14.91
CA GLY A 7 5.51 -5.27 15.41
C GLY A 7 5.04 -6.51 14.63
N LEU A 8 5.81 -6.98 13.64
CA LEU A 8 5.59 -8.25 12.94
C LEU A 8 6.48 -9.34 13.51
N LYS A 9 5.96 -10.56 13.63
CA LYS A 9 6.75 -11.74 14.01
C LYS A 9 7.80 -12.05 12.93
N THR A 10 8.98 -12.49 13.36
CA THR A 10 9.99 -13.00 12.42
C THR A 10 9.60 -14.39 11.91
N VAL A 11 10.23 -14.82 10.81
CA VAL A 11 9.96 -16.16 10.23
C VAL A 11 10.28 -17.31 11.19
N ASP A 12 11.27 -17.12 12.06
CA ASP A 12 11.71 -18.12 13.05
C ASP A 12 10.62 -18.43 14.09
N GLU A 13 9.75 -17.45 14.40
CA GLU A 13 8.60 -17.64 15.30
C GLU A 13 7.58 -18.66 14.79
N PHE A 14 7.61 -18.99 13.49
CA PHE A 14 6.72 -19.98 12.87
C PHE A 14 7.40 -21.34 12.65
N ALA A 15 8.72 -21.46 12.90
CA ALA A 15 9.49 -22.67 12.62
C ALA A 15 9.06 -23.88 13.48
N GLY A 16 8.53 -23.62 14.67
CA GLY A 16 8.03 -24.66 15.59
C GLY A 16 6.68 -25.28 15.19
N ILE A 17 6.01 -24.77 14.15
CA ILE A 17 4.75 -25.35 13.66
C ILE A 17 5.08 -26.52 12.72
N GLU A 18 4.80 -27.75 13.16
CA GLU A 18 5.16 -28.97 12.43
C GLU A 18 4.34 -29.13 11.13
N SER A 19 3.03 -28.89 11.21
CA SER A 19 2.13 -28.98 10.06
C SER A 19 2.41 -27.85 9.06
N GLU A 20 2.74 -28.21 7.82
CA GLU A 20 2.99 -27.25 6.74
C GLU A 20 1.77 -26.37 6.45
N ALA A 21 0.57 -26.95 6.48
CA ALA A 21 -0.67 -26.23 6.24
C ALA A 21 -0.95 -25.19 7.33
N GLU A 22 -0.72 -25.54 8.60
CA GLU A 22 -0.90 -24.63 9.74
C GLU A 22 0.16 -23.53 9.73
N ARG A 23 1.42 -23.88 9.43
CA ARG A 23 2.51 -22.91 9.32
C ARG A 23 2.27 -21.90 8.21
N SER A 24 1.83 -22.37 7.04
CA SER A 24 1.50 -21.51 5.91
C SER A 24 0.35 -20.55 6.24
N THR A 25 -0.68 -21.05 6.91
CA THR A 25 -1.81 -20.22 7.37
C THR A 25 -1.35 -19.15 8.36
N ALA A 26 -0.50 -19.51 9.32
CA ALA A 26 0.00 -18.58 10.33
C ALA A 26 0.88 -17.48 9.72
N VAL A 27 1.78 -17.84 8.79
CA VAL A 27 2.59 -16.85 8.06
C VAL A 27 1.70 -15.97 7.19
N PHE A 28 0.71 -16.53 6.51
CA PHE A 28 -0.23 -15.75 5.71
C PHE A 28 -1.00 -14.72 6.55
N GLN A 29 -1.47 -15.10 7.74
CA GLN A 29 -2.12 -14.19 8.68
C GLN A 29 -1.18 -13.06 9.13
N GLU A 30 0.11 -13.34 9.32
CA GLU A 30 1.09 -12.31 9.66
C GLU A 30 1.29 -11.31 8.51
N VAL A 31 1.37 -11.80 7.27
CA VAL A 31 1.45 -10.96 6.06
C VAL A 31 0.21 -10.07 5.91
N MET A 32 -0.97 -10.59 6.23
CA MET A 32 -2.23 -9.83 6.13
C MET A 32 -2.23 -8.58 7.02
N LYS A 33 -1.49 -8.55 8.14
CA LYS A 33 -1.33 -7.34 8.95
C LYS A 33 -0.71 -6.17 8.17
N VAL A 34 0.14 -6.47 7.19
CA VAL A 34 0.75 -5.47 6.31
C VAL A 34 -0.21 -5.11 5.19
N ILE A 35 -0.82 -6.10 4.54
CA ILE A 35 -1.74 -5.88 3.41
C ILE A 35 -2.97 -5.07 3.82
N GLU A 36 -3.48 -5.29 5.04
CA GLU A 36 -4.61 -4.56 5.59
C GLU A 36 -4.23 -3.23 6.25
N SER A 37 -2.94 -2.88 6.25
CA SER A 37 -2.49 -1.58 6.74
C SER A 37 -3.05 -0.44 5.89
N PRO A 38 -3.40 0.72 6.49
CA PRO A 38 -3.72 1.93 5.73
C PRO A 38 -2.67 2.29 4.68
N ARG A 39 -1.38 1.96 4.89
CA ARG A 39 -0.34 2.17 3.87
C ARG A 39 -0.63 1.46 2.55
N CYS A 40 -1.17 0.25 2.59
CA CYS A 40 -1.56 -0.49 1.40
C CYS A 40 -2.95 -0.03 0.92
N LEU A 41 -3.91 0.06 1.84
CA LEU A 41 -5.30 0.34 1.49
C LEU A 41 -5.53 1.76 0.96
N ASN A 42 -4.67 2.73 1.31
CA ASN A 42 -4.74 4.10 0.81
C ASN A 42 -4.51 4.20 -0.70
N CYS A 43 -3.67 3.32 -1.25
CA CYS A 43 -3.40 3.22 -2.69
C CYS A 43 -4.27 2.16 -3.39
N HIS A 44 -4.95 1.30 -2.62
CA HIS A 44 -5.88 0.28 -3.07
C HIS A 44 -7.33 0.54 -2.59
N PRO A 45 -7.91 1.74 -2.79
CA PRO A 45 -9.29 2.01 -2.42
C PRO A 45 -10.26 1.24 -3.33
N ARG A 46 -11.49 1.00 -2.84
CA ARG A 46 -12.57 0.41 -3.66
C ARG A 46 -13.11 1.35 -4.74
N GLY A 47 -12.95 2.66 -4.54
CA GLY A 47 -13.39 3.72 -5.47
C GLY A 47 -12.22 4.41 -6.16
N ASP A 48 -12.51 5.49 -6.87
CA ASP A 48 -11.53 6.16 -7.74
C ASP A 48 -10.68 7.24 -7.04
N THR A 49 -10.89 7.46 -5.74
CA THR A 49 -10.18 8.48 -4.98
C THR A 49 -9.20 7.80 -4.01
N PRO A 50 -7.89 8.09 -4.08
CA PRO A 50 -6.94 7.59 -3.09
C PRO A 50 -7.25 8.17 -1.72
N LEU A 51 -6.86 7.42 -0.70
CA LEU A 51 -7.02 7.81 0.70
C LEU A 51 -5.65 8.17 1.28
N GLN A 52 -5.62 8.80 2.43
CA GLN A 52 -4.37 9.17 3.11
C GLN A 52 -4.53 9.10 4.63
N GLY A 53 -3.40 8.92 5.32
CA GLY A 53 -3.36 8.80 6.78
C GLY A 53 -3.86 7.44 7.29
N ASP A 54 -3.79 7.26 8.60
CA ASP A 54 -4.25 6.01 9.26
C ASP A 54 -5.77 5.94 9.39
N ASP A 55 -6.45 7.08 9.35
CA ASP A 55 -7.91 7.21 9.34
C ASP A 55 -8.51 7.06 7.92
N MET A 56 -7.66 6.90 6.90
CA MET A 56 -8.04 6.64 5.51
C MET A 56 -9.04 7.67 4.96
N HIS A 57 -8.86 8.95 5.28
CA HIS A 57 -9.66 10.02 4.71
C HIS A 57 -9.25 10.29 3.25
N PRO A 58 -10.09 10.96 2.43
CA PRO A 58 -9.74 11.30 1.06
C PRO A 58 -8.42 12.07 0.95
N HIS A 59 -7.60 11.73 -0.03
CA HIS A 59 -6.33 12.39 -0.30
C HIS A 59 -6.50 13.91 -0.46
N MET A 60 -5.55 14.68 0.07
CA MET A 60 -5.49 16.14 -0.05
C MET A 60 -4.16 16.57 -0.71
N PRO A 61 -4.20 17.30 -1.83
CA PRO A 61 -5.39 17.82 -2.51
C PRO A 61 -6.25 16.71 -3.13
N PRO A 62 -7.57 16.96 -3.37
CA PRO A 62 -8.44 15.98 -3.99
C PRO A 62 -7.95 15.61 -5.39
N VAL A 63 -7.68 14.32 -5.59
CA VAL A 63 -7.26 13.75 -6.88
C VAL A 63 -8.08 12.49 -7.17
N GLN A 64 -8.06 12.05 -8.43
CA GLN A 64 -8.72 10.84 -8.89
C GLN A 64 -7.70 9.95 -9.59
N HIS A 65 -7.95 8.65 -9.57
CA HIS A 65 -7.14 7.56 -10.13
C HIS A 65 -6.65 7.84 -11.56
N GLY A 66 -7.56 8.35 -12.42
CA GLY A 66 -7.31 8.50 -13.86
C GLY A 66 -7.34 7.17 -14.59
N GLY A 67 -7.50 7.19 -15.92
CA GLY A 67 -7.64 5.96 -16.72
C GLY A 67 -6.35 5.16 -16.94
N ALA A 68 -5.21 5.67 -16.49
CA ALA A 68 -3.89 5.04 -16.62
C ALA A 68 -3.19 4.91 -15.26
N ASP A 69 -3.93 5.07 -14.14
CA ASP A 69 -3.41 4.90 -12.78
C ASP A 69 -2.43 5.99 -12.28
N PHE A 70 -2.13 6.99 -13.12
CA PHE A 70 -1.20 8.10 -12.83
C PHE A 70 -1.87 9.42 -12.39
N GLY A 71 -3.18 9.42 -12.20
CA GLY A 71 -3.95 10.62 -11.96
C GLY A 71 -4.72 11.13 -13.18
N ALA A 72 -5.62 12.09 -12.95
CA ALA A 72 -6.40 12.73 -14.01
C ALA A 72 -5.52 13.68 -14.86
N PRO A 73 -5.87 13.92 -16.14
CA PRO A 73 -5.15 14.89 -16.98
C PRO A 73 -5.00 16.25 -16.29
N GLY A 74 -3.77 16.75 -16.20
CA GLY A 74 -3.44 18.00 -15.53
C GLY A 74 -3.25 17.90 -14.01
N LEU A 75 -3.52 16.74 -13.40
CA LEU A 75 -3.34 16.44 -11.97
C LEU A 75 -2.62 15.09 -11.80
N TYR A 76 -1.50 14.92 -12.52
CA TYR A 76 -0.67 13.72 -12.38
C TYR A 76 -0.04 13.66 -11.00
N CYS A 77 -0.04 12.47 -10.40
CA CYS A 77 0.48 12.26 -9.06
C CYS A 77 1.96 12.66 -8.92
N THR A 78 2.75 12.46 -9.99
CA THR A 78 4.17 12.81 -10.07
C THR A 78 4.46 14.31 -10.02
N THR A 79 3.42 15.16 -10.01
CA THR A 79 3.56 16.60 -9.79
C THR A 79 4.01 16.90 -8.36
N TRP A 80 3.59 16.09 -7.39
CA TRP A 80 3.94 16.23 -5.97
C TRP A 80 4.73 15.04 -5.43
N HIS A 81 4.38 13.83 -5.86
CA HIS A 81 5.09 12.63 -5.43
C HIS A 81 6.34 12.37 -6.26
N SER A 82 7.40 11.94 -5.59
CA SER A 82 8.71 11.69 -6.20
C SER A 82 9.15 10.23 -5.99
N ALA A 83 10.36 9.88 -6.41
CA ALA A 83 10.93 8.56 -6.14
C ALA A 83 11.22 8.32 -4.64
N GLU A 84 11.45 9.39 -3.88
CA GLU A 84 11.82 9.33 -2.47
C GLU A 84 10.83 10.13 -1.60
N ASN A 85 10.79 9.79 -0.31
CA ASN A 85 9.96 10.51 0.64
C ASN A 85 10.50 11.94 0.81
N VAL A 86 9.64 12.94 0.64
CA VAL A 86 9.99 14.35 0.81
C VAL A 86 9.34 14.88 2.07
N ALA A 87 10.15 15.23 3.08
CA ALA A 87 9.62 15.81 4.32
C ALA A 87 8.83 17.10 4.05
N PHE A 88 7.75 17.32 4.78
CA PHE A 88 7.04 18.58 4.71
C PHE A 88 7.95 19.72 5.19
N LEU A 89 7.90 20.86 4.50
CA LEU A 89 8.64 22.07 4.93
C LEU A 89 8.13 22.62 6.27
N THR A 90 6.85 22.35 6.58
CA THR A 90 6.20 22.75 7.83
C THR A 90 5.45 21.55 8.43
N GLY A 91 5.54 21.41 9.75
CA GLY A 91 4.84 20.34 10.47
C GLY A 91 5.57 18.99 10.48
N LYS A 92 4.83 17.93 10.82
CA LYS A 92 5.33 16.55 10.90
C LYS A 92 4.77 15.74 9.73
N GLY A 93 5.62 14.91 9.12
CA GLY A 93 5.23 14.01 8.03
C GLY A 93 6.06 14.23 6.77
N ASN A 94 5.69 13.51 5.72
CA ASN A 94 6.30 13.60 4.41
C ASN A 94 5.27 13.35 3.31
N ILE A 95 5.57 13.85 2.12
CA ILE A 95 5.01 13.32 0.87
C ILE A 95 5.74 12.00 0.62
N SER A 96 4.98 10.93 0.48
CA SER A 96 5.53 9.60 0.22
C SER A 96 6.13 9.51 -1.19
N GLY A 97 7.19 8.71 -1.33
CA GLY A 97 7.86 8.48 -2.60
C GLY A 97 7.96 7.02 -3.01
N HIS A 98 7.91 6.79 -4.32
CA HIS A 98 7.98 5.51 -5.01
C HIS A 98 8.20 5.73 -6.52
N SER A 99 8.81 4.76 -7.21
CA SER A 99 8.98 4.80 -8.67
C SER A 99 8.54 3.45 -9.29
N PRO A 100 7.52 3.45 -10.18
CA PRO A 100 6.70 4.58 -10.61
C PRO A 100 5.64 4.97 -9.57
N TRP A 101 5.27 6.25 -9.46
CA TRP A 101 4.18 6.67 -8.58
C TRP A 101 2.82 6.54 -9.29
N GLN A 102 2.05 5.51 -8.93
CA GLN A 102 0.74 5.20 -9.50
C GLN A 102 -0.18 4.51 -8.47
N LEU A 103 -1.48 4.54 -8.70
CA LEU A 103 -2.42 3.72 -7.95
C LEU A 103 -2.42 2.27 -8.45
N ALA A 104 -2.98 1.38 -7.62
CA ALA A 104 -3.26 0.02 -8.03
C ALA A 104 -4.16 0.01 -9.25
N PRO A 105 -4.00 -0.92 -10.20
CA PRO A 105 -4.87 -0.97 -11.36
C PRO A 105 -6.34 -1.02 -10.95
N GLY A 106 -7.17 -0.24 -11.66
CA GLY A 106 -8.62 -0.31 -11.50
C GLY A 106 -9.17 -1.72 -11.75
N ARG A 107 -10.47 -1.90 -11.50
CA ARG A 107 -11.14 -3.22 -11.61
C ARG A 107 -10.94 -3.89 -12.99
N ASP A 108 -10.79 -3.10 -14.04
CA ASP A 108 -10.54 -3.56 -15.42
C ASP A 108 -9.06 -3.87 -15.71
N GLY A 109 -8.12 -3.40 -14.86
CA GLY A 109 -6.69 -3.61 -14.97
C GLY A 109 -6.20 -4.93 -14.37
N MET A 110 -6.90 -5.46 -13.35
CA MET A 110 -6.61 -6.78 -12.78
C MET A 110 -6.84 -7.89 -13.83
N SER A 111 -7.86 -7.76 -14.68
CA SER A 111 -8.16 -8.69 -15.79
C SER A 111 -7.05 -8.79 -16.86
N ARG A 112 -6.10 -7.85 -16.89
CA ARG A 112 -5.00 -7.87 -17.87
C ARG A 112 -3.81 -8.72 -17.42
N HIS A 113 -3.74 -9.09 -16.15
CA HIS A 113 -2.68 -9.95 -15.61
C HIS A 113 -3.00 -11.45 -15.76
N ASP A 114 -4.24 -11.81 -16.12
CA ASP A 114 -4.69 -13.19 -16.40
C ASP A 114 -4.40 -13.67 -17.83
N ARG A 115 -3.53 -12.98 -18.56
CA ARG A 115 -3.03 -13.41 -19.88
C ARG A 115 -1.51 -13.50 -19.86
N ALA A 116 -1.02 -14.52 -19.15
CA ALA A 116 0.30 -15.12 -19.34
C ALA A 116 0.13 -16.64 -19.36
#